data_AF-A0AAJ4N6H8-F1
#
_entry.id   AF-A0AAJ4N6H8-F1
#
_cell.length_a   1.000
_cell.length_b   1.000
_cell.length_c   1.000
_cell.angle_alpha   90.00
_cell.angle_beta   90.00
_cell.angle_gamma   90.00
#
_symmetry.space_group_name_H-M   'P 1'
#
loop_
_entity.id
_entity.type
_entity.pdbx_description
1 polymer ?
#
loop_
_entity_poly.entity_id
_entity_poly.type
_entity_poly.pdbx_seq_one_letter_code
_entity_poly.pdbx_strand_id
1 'polypeptide(L)'
;MINEYGPYVQMGTLAEQMATRYRMDPNLALEPHLLHYMEEVEVNIAADSFDHVGFMDKIRSRLEMTLAKTVDPRCREFLHAVVVALQERIDRHSLDVA
;
A
#
# COMPACT_ATOMS: atom_id res chain seq x y z
N MET A 1 -16.97 -17.36 -7.60
CA MET A 1 -16.57 -16.11 -8.29
C MET A 1 -15.48 -15.49 -7.46
N ILE A 2 -14.24 -15.52 -7.95
CA ILE A 2 -13.10 -14.91 -7.25
C ILE A 2 -13.33 -13.40 -7.38
N ASN A 3 -13.38 -12.69 -6.26
CA ASN A 3 -13.68 -11.26 -6.22
C ASN A 3 -12.46 -10.49 -6.77
N GLU A 4 -12.32 -10.47 -8.11
CA GLU A 4 -11.24 -9.80 -8.85
C GLU A 4 -11.27 -8.26 -8.69
N TYR A 5 -12.26 -7.73 -7.96
CA TYR A 5 -12.49 -6.29 -7.77
C TYR A 5 -12.57 -5.88 -6.29
N GLY A 6 -12.04 -6.69 -5.36
CA GLY A 6 -12.04 -6.37 -3.94
C GLY A 6 -11.20 -5.12 -3.61
N PRO A 7 -11.50 -4.39 -2.51
CA PRO A 7 -10.77 -3.19 -2.10
C PRO A 7 -9.25 -3.35 -2.09
N TYR A 8 -8.72 -4.50 -1.65
CA TYR A 8 -7.27 -4.75 -1.61
C TYR A 8 -6.63 -4.77 -3.02
N VAL A 9 -7.37 -5.21 -4.05
CA VAL A 9 -6.89 -5.18 -5.44
C VAL A 9 -6.77 -3.74 -5.92
N GLN A 10 -7.75 -2.90 -5.57
CA GLN A 10 -7.76 -1.47 -5.93
C GLN A 10 -6.60 -0.75 -5.24
N MET A 11 -6.36 -1.00 -3.96
CA MET A 11 -5.26 -0.38 -3.22
C MET A 11 -3.88 -0.84 -3.67
N GLY A 12 -3.74 -2.10 -4.09
CA GLY A 12 -2.51 -2.58 -4.72
C GLY A 12 -2.24 -1.87 -6.06
N THR A 13 -3.27 -1.72 -6.89
CA THR A 13 -3.16 -1.00 -8.17
C THR A 13 -2.87 0.49 -7.97
N LEU A 14 -3.47 1.13 -6.96
CA LEU A 14 -3.19 2.52 -6.62
C LEU A 14 -1.73 2.73 -6.24
N ALA A 15 -1.15 1.86 -5.40
CA ALA A 15 0.26 1.94 -5.03
C ALA A 15 1.18 1.86 -6.26
N GLU A 16 0.89 0.94 -7.19
CA GLU A 16 1.64 0.76 -8.43
C GLU A 16 1.56 2.00 -9.35
N GLN A 17 0.38 2.61 -9.44
CA GLN A 17 0.18 3.86 -10.18
C GLN A 17 0.93 5.03 -9.51
N MET A 18 0.89 5.11 -8.18
CA MET A 18 1.60 6.14 -7.42
C MET A 18 3.12 5.97 -7.51
N ALA A 19 3.64 4.74 -7.49
CA ALA A 19 5.05 4.46 -7.77
C ALA A 19 5.45 4.97 -9.16
N THR A 20 4.59 4.75 -10.16
CA THR A 20 4.82 5.24 -11.54
C THR A 20 4.87 6.76 -11.60
N ARG A 21 3.95 7.46 -10.91
CA ARG A 21 3.95 8.93 -10.81
C ARG A 21 5.20 9.44 -10.11
N TYR A 22 5.58 8.82 -9.00
CA TYR A 22 6.78 9.15 -8.24
C TYR A 22 8.04 8.99 -9.07
N ARG A 23 8.13 7.96 -9.91
CA ARG A 23 9.23 7.81 -10.88
C ARG A 23 9.23 8.91 -11.95
N MET A 24 8.06 9.28 -12.47
CA MET A 24 7.95 10.25 -13.58
C MET A 24 8.24 11.69 -13.16
N ASP A 25 7.97 12.05 -11.90
CA ASP A 25 8.24 13.38 -11.36
C ASP A 25 9.34 13.32 -10.29
N PRO A 26 10.60 13.71 -10.61
CA PRO A 26 11.70 13.70 -9.64
C PRO A 26 11.53 14.75 -8.53
N ASN A 27 10.68 15.76 -8.71
CA ASN A 27 10.41 16.78 -7.69
C ASN A 27 9.36 16.32 -6.68
N LEU A 28 8.67 15.21 -6.95
CA LEU A 28 7.73 14.64 -6.00
C LEU A 28 8.51 14.07 -4.81
N ALA A 29 8.21 14.57 -3.62
CA ALA A 29 8.82 14.12 -2.38
C ALA A 29 8.17 12.81 -1.89
N LEU A 30 8.99 11.91 -1.34
CA LEU A 30 8.55 10.59 -0.91
C LEU A 30 7.50 10.65 0.21
N GLU A 31 7.80 11.36 1.31
CA GLU A 31 6.95 11.42 2.50
C GLU A 31 5.50 11.87 2.22
N PRO A 32 5.24 13.04 1.59
CA PRO A 32 3.87 13.48 1.35
C PRO A 32 3.14 12.55 0.37
N HIS A 33 3.86 11.94 -0.56
CA HIS A 33 3.29 11.00 -1.53
C HIS A 33 2.93 9.66 -0.87
N LEU A 34 3.76 9.18 0.06
CA LEU A 34 3.47 8.02 0.90
C LEU A 34 2.29 8.29 1.84
N LEU A 35 2.28 9.46 2.49
CA LEU A 35 1.20 9.86 3.38
C LEU A 35 -0.15 9.83 2.66
N HIS A 36 -0.21 10.42 1.46
CA HIS A 36 -1.42 10.41 0.65
C HIS A 36 -1.90 8.98 0.34
N TYR A 37 -0.98 8.07 0.00
CA TYR A 37 -1.34 6.66 -0.20
C TYR A 37 -1.94 6.02 1.06
N MET A 38 -1.31 6.25 2.22
CA MET A 38 -1.77 5.68 3.48
C MET A 38 -3.12 6.27 3.91
N GLU A 39 -3.40 7.53 3.65
CA GLU A 39 -4.73 8.13 3.89
C GLU A 39 -5.84 7.40 3.11
N GLU A 40 -5.59 7.05 1.84
CA GLU A 40 -6.53 6.27 1.03
C GLU A 40 -6.75 4.84 1.60
N VAL A 41 -5.69 4.23 2.17
CA VAL A 41 -5.80 2.95 2.89
C VAL A 41 -6.70 3.10 4.13
N GLU A 42 -6.50 4.15 4.93
CA GLU A 42 -7.30 4.40 6.13
C GLU A 42 -8.77 4.68 5.80
N VAL A 43 -9.08 5.38 4.70
CA VAL A 43 -10.45 5.57 4.22
C VAL A 43 -11.13 4.23 3.93
N ASN A 44 -10.41 3.29 3.31
CA ASN A 44 -10.95 1.95 3.03
C ASN A 44 -11.15 1.13 4.31
N ILE A 45 -10.23 1.24 5.27
CA ILE A 45 -10.35 0.59 6.60
C ILE A 45 -11.58 1.12 7.33
N ALA A 46 -11.79 2.44 7.34
CA ALA A 46 -12.92 3.07 8.02
C ALA A 46 -14.27 2.79 7.36
N ALA A 47 -14.28 2.57 6.04
CA ALA A 47 -15.49 2.31 5.26
C ALA A 47 -16.01 0.87 5.38
N ASP A 48 -15.20 -0.07 5.91
CA ASP A 48 -15.55 -1.48 5.91
C ASP A 48 -15.40 -2.14 7.30
N SER A 49 -16.37 -2.99 7.64
CA SER A 49 -16.40 -3.77 8.89
C SER A 49 -15.62 -5.09 8.83
N PHE A 50 -14.88 -5.33 7.73
CA PHE A 50 -14.11 -6.56 7.53
C PHE A 50 -12.76 -6.58 8.27
N ASP A 51 -12.10 -7.74 8.22
CA ASP A 51 -10.74 -7.99 8.70
C ASP A 51 -9.72 -6.98 8.14
N HIS A 52 -9.46 -5.90 8.90
CA HIS A 52 -8.55 -4.82 8.54
C HIS A 52 -7.11 -5.31 8.38
N VAL A 53 -6.68 -6.24 9.23
CA VAL A 53 -5.35 -6.84 9.17
C VAL A 53 -5.21 -7.66 7.89
N GLY A 54 -6.14 -8.55 7.59
CA GLY A 54 -6.13 -9.34 6.36
C GLY A 54 -6.29 -8.51 5.08
N PHE A 55 -6.95 -7.35 5.16
CA PHE A 55 -6.99 -6.38 4.07
C PHE A 55 -5.60 -5.79 3.80
N MET A 56 -4.95 -5.23 4.83
CA MET A 56 -3.62 -4.63 4.70
C MET A 56 -2.55 -5.67 4.31
N ASP A 57 -2.63 -6.88 4.87
CA ASP A 57 -1.71 -7.98 4.59
C ASP A 57 -1.74 -8.40 3.11
N LYS A 58 -2.94 -8.50 2.52
CA LYS A 58 -3.11 -8.80 1.09
C LYS A 58 -2.52 -7.71 0.19
N ILE A 59 -2.63 -6.44 0.59
CA ILE A 59 -1.99 -5.34 -0.14
C ILE A 59 -0.48 -5.48 -0.03
N ARG A 60 0.05 -5.61 1.19
CA ARG A 60 1.49 -5.73 1.47
C ARG A 60 2.12 -6.86 0.65
N SER A 61 1.56 -8.07 0.72
CA SER A 61 2.08 -9.24 0.00
C SER A 61 2.06 -9.07 -1.52
N ARG A 62 1.05 -8.41 -2.08
CA ARG A 62 1.06 -8.06 -3.51
C ARG A 62 2.21 -7.12 -3.85
N LEU A 63 2.40 -6.07 -3.06
CA LEU A 63 3.43 -5.06 -3.31
C LEU A 63 4.84 -5.60 -3.11
N GLU A 64 5.05 -6.54 -2.20
CA GLU A 64 6.32 -7.29 -2.07
C GLU A 64 6.66 -8.04 -3.37
N MET A 65 5.68 -8.72 -3.98
CA MET A 65 5.88 -9.38 -5.28
C MET A 65 6.20 -8.39 -6.41
N THR A 66 5.52 -7.24 -6.43
CA THR A 66 5.79 -6.18 -7.41
C THR A 66 7.18 -5.56 -7.18
N LEU A 67 7.57 -5.31 -5.93
CA LEU A 67 8.87 -4.78 -5.54
C LEU A 67 10.00 -5.73 -5.97
N ALA A 68 9.82 -7.04 -5.80
CA ALA A 68 10.80 -8.05 -6.21
C ALA A 68 11.08 -8.03 -7.73
N LYS A 69 10.11 -7.63 -8.55
CA LYS A 69 10.22 -7.54 -10.03
C LYS A 69 10.62 -6.16 -10.53
N THR A 70 10.53 -5.13 -9.69
CA THR A 70 10.78 -3.74 -10.09
C THR A 70 12.27 -3.44 -10.07
N VAL A 71 12.82 -2.93 -11.17
CA VAL A 71 14.26 -2.57 -11.27
C VAL A 71 14.55 -1.08 -11.08
N ASP A 72 13.55 -0.22 -11.32
CA ASP A 72 13.71 1.23 -11.24
C ASP A 72 13.88 1.70 -9.78
N PRO A 73 14.97 2.42 -9.44
CA PRO A 73 15.25 2.80 -8.06
C PRO A 73 14.16 3.66 -7.39
N ARG A 74 13.54 4.60 -8.11
CA ARG A 74 12.48 5.46 -7.54
C ARG A 74 11.19 4.68 -7.34
N CYS A 75 10.78 3.86 -8.30
CA CYS A 75 9.64 2.97 -8.09
C CYS A 75 9.87 2.03 -6.89
N ARG A 76 11.09 1.46 -6.77
CA ARG A 76 11.46 0.59 -5.65
C ARG A 76 11.41 1.32 -4.32
N GLU A 77 11.93 2.55 -4.26
CA GLU A 77 11.91 3.39 -3.06
C GLU A 77 10.48 3.60 -2.56
N PHE A 78 9.58 4.02 -3.44
CA PHE A 78 8.17 4.23 -3.07
C PHE A 78 7.49 2.93 -2.65
N LEU A 79 7.61 1.85 -3.44
CA LEU A 79 6.98 0.56 -3.12
C LEU A 79 7.49 -0.02 -1.80
N HIS A 80 8.80 0.12 -1.52
CA HIS A 80 9.38 -0.32 -0.26
C HIS A 80 8.83 0.50 0.91
N ALA A 81 8.73 1.83 0.78
CA ALA A 81 8.17 2.68 1.82
C ALA A 81 6.71 2.33 2.13
N VAL A 82 5.91 2.00 1.11
CA VAL A 82 4.53 1.53 1.30
C VAL A 82 4.48 0.19 2.04
N VAL A 83 5.32 -0.79 1.66
CA VAL A 83 5.37 -2.09 2.34
C VAL A 83 5.71 -1.94 3.82
N VAL A 84 6.70 -1.09 4.15
CA VAL A 84 7.08 -0.80 5.53
C VAL A 84 5.93 -0.12 6.29
N ALA A 85 5.32 0.91 5.72
CA ALA A 85 4.21 1.62 6.37
C ALA A 85 2.99 0.72 6.63
N LEU A 86 2.67 -0.18 5.70
CA LEU A 86 1.61 -1.18 5.88
C LEU A 86 1.96 -2.17 7.00
N GLN A 87 3.21 -2.64 7.06
CA GLN A 87 3.66 -3.52 8.14
C GLN A 87 3.52 -2.84 9.51
N GLU A 88 4.03 -1.62 9.66
CA GLU A 88 3.92 -0.85 10.89
C GLU A 88 2.45 -0.59 11.29
N ARG A 89 1.56 -0.45 10.30
CA ARG A 89 0.14 -0.27 10.56
C ARG A 89 -0.53 -1.56 11.01
N ILE A 90 -0.21 -2.69 10.39
CA ILE A 90 -0.66 -4.03 10.79
C ILE A 90 -0.24 -4.35 12.22
N ASP A 91 1.03 -4.06 12.56
CA ASP A 91 1.57 -4.33 13.90
C ASP A 91 0.83 -3.51 14.96
N ARG A 92 0.55 -2.23 14.68
CA ARG A 92 -0.27 -1.37 15.57
C ARG A 92 -1.71 -1.89 15.73
N HIS A 93 -2.38 -2.24 14.64
CA HIS A 93 -3.74 -2.78 14.70
C HIS A 93 -3.82 -4.11 15.47
N SER A 94 -2.79 -4.94 15.37
CA SER A 94 -2.74 -6.22 16.09
C SER A 94 -2.58 -6.03 17.61
N LEU A 95 -1.92 -4.95 18.03
CA LEU A 95 -1.78 -4.58 19.45
C LEU A 95 -3.06 -3.97 20.02
N ASP A 96 -3.79 -3.16 19.25
CA ASP A 96 -5.02 -2.49 19.70
C ASP A 96 -6.21 -3.45 19.88
N VAL A 97 -6.14 -4.64 19.27
CA VAL A 97 -7.20 -5.68 19.31
C VAL A 97 -6.92 -6.78 20.36
N ALA A 98 -5.73 -6.79 20.98
CA ALA A 98 -5.29 -7.77 21.98
C ALA A 98 -5.66 -7.36 23.41
#